data_AF-A0AAJ1F9Z7-F1
#
_entry.id   AF-A0AAJ1F9Z7-F1
#
_cell.length_a   1.000
_cell.length_b   1.000
_cell.length_c   1.000
_cell.angle_alpha   90.00
_cell.angle_beta   90.00
_cell.angle_gamma   90.00
#
_symmetry.space_group_name_H-M   'P 1'
#
loop_
_entity.id
_entity.type
_entity.pdbx_description
1 polymer ?
#
loop_
_entity_poly.entity_id
_entity_poly.type
_entity_poly.pdbx_seq_one_letter_code
_entity_poly.pdbx_strand_id
1 'polypeptide(L)'
;MATMIFTCVNSFAALITDEDAVNWLDWGGVATVSAYSSRPVPDFENIAADIRRVFPRHAELLENALTFKEIGRFCFVHAGIRPGVQLARQTEYDLRWIRAGFLDHIDGFGHVVLHGHTITKSLWPEVYSNRIALDTGAYRTGRLSAAVVRRDALSHFVCTELTETGAIHVGEWQPD
;
A
#
# COMPACT_ATOMS: atom_id res chain seq x y z
N MET A 1 -1.71 -3.39 -3.05
CA MET A 1 -1.26 -3.57 -4.45
C MET A 1 -0.81 -2.29 -5.17
N ALA A 2 -1.24 -1.07 -4.79
CA ALA A 2 -0.83 0.16 -5.50
C ALA A 2 0.70 0.40 -5.53
N THR A 3 1.41 0.05 -4.46
CA THR A 3 2.86 0.28 -4.31
C THR A 3 3.74 -0.64 -5.16
N MET A 4 3.17 -1.73 -5.65
CA MET A 4 3.86 -2.69 -6.53
C MET A 4 3.92 -2.20 -7.98
N ILE A 5 2.99 -1.36 -8.43
CA ILE A 5 3.05 -0.75 -9.78
C ILE A 5 4.33 0.11 -9.91
N PHE A 6 4.77 0.70 -8.80
CA PHE A 6 5.91 1.60 -8.73
C PHE A 6 7.25 0.95 -9.10
N THR A 7 7.49 -0.30 -8.69
CA THR A 7 8.76 -0.99 -8.96
C THR A 7 8.88 -1.38 -10.44
N CYS A 8 7.79 -1.80 -11.07
CA CYS A 8 7.77 -2.08 -12.51
C CYS A 8 7.90 -0.84 -13.39
N VAL A 9 7.37 0.31 -12.95
CA VAL A 9 7.57 1.54 -13.72
C VAL A 9 8.99 2.04 -13.50
N ASN A 10 9.49 2.17 -12.26
CA ASN A 10 10.72 2.92 -12.02
C ASN A 10 12.05 2.19 -12.23
N SER A 11 12.08 0.85 -12.28
CA SER A 11 13.36 0.13 -12.45
C SER A 11 13.15 -1.33 -12.85
N PHE A 12 13.44 -1.63 -14.11
CA PHE A 12 14.00 -2.94 -14.47
C PHE A 12 15.48 -3.08 -14.02
N ALA A 13 16.01 -2.15 -13.20
CA ALA A 13 17.46 -2.03 -13.05
C ALA A 13 18.05 -1.72 -11.66
N ALA A 14 17.34 -1.69 -10.52
CA ALA A 14 18.06 -1.40 -9.26
C ALA A 14 17.54 -1.87 -7.90
N LEU A 15 16.28 -2.30 -7.71
CA LEU A 15 15.76 -2.47 -6.33
C LEU A 15 14.84 -3.68 -6.09
N ILE A 16 14.67 -4.56 -7.07
CA ILE A 16 13.90 -5.79 -6.90
C ILE A 16 14.73 -6.98 -7.34
N THR A 17 14.68 -8.06 -6.58
CA THR A 17 15.27 -9.33 -6.99
C THR A 17 14.42 -9.96 -8.09
N ASP A 18 14.97 -10.93 -8.84
CA ASP A 18 14.17 -11.71 -9.80
C ASP A 18 12.99 -12.41 -9.09
N GLU A 19 13.18 -12.84 -7.84
CA GLU A 19 12.13 -13.41 -7.00
C GLU A 19 11.01 -12.41 -6.71
N ASP A 20 11.35 -11.17 -6.36
CA ASP A 20 10.36 -10.10 -6.16
C ASP A 20 9.59 -9.77 -7.44
N ALA A 21 10.26 -9.82 -8.60
CA ALA A 21 9.62 -9.60 -9.90
C ALA A 21 8.63 -10.72 -10.25
N VAL A 22 8.96 -11.98 -9.94
CA VAL A 22 8.05 -13.11 -10.11
C VAL A 22 6.87 -13.02 -9.14
N ASN A 23 7.14 -12.78 -7.86
CA ASN A 23 6.10 -12.56 -6.84
C ASN A 23 5.16 -11.40 -7.23
N TRP A 24 5.71 -10.36 -7.86
CA TRP A 24 4.92 -9.26 -8.38
C TRP A 24 3.89 -9.69 -9.41
N LEU A 25 4.30 -10.52 -10.37
CA LEU A 25 3.41 -11.04 -11.40
C LEU A 25 2.27 -11.86 -10.77
N ASP A 26 2.58 -12.69 -9.78
CA ASP A 26 1.62 -13.53 -9.07
C ASP A 26 0.63 -12.72 -8.21
N TRP A 27 1.06 -11.57 -7.68
CA TRP A 27 0.24 -10.70 -6.84
C TRP A 27 -0.37 -9.52 -7.63
N GLY A 28 -0.89 -9.81 -8.83
CA GLY A 28 -1.66 -8.85 -9.63
C GLY A 28 -0.85 -8.06 -10.66
N GLY A 29 0.44 -8.38 -10.83
CA GLY A 29 1.26 -7.80 -11.88
C GLY A 29 0.76 -8.15 -13.29
N VAL A 30 0.32 -9.39 -13.52
CA VAL A 30 -0.27 -9.80 -14.80
C VAL A 30 -1.54 -8.99 -15.12
N ALA A 31 -2.42 -8.80 -14.14
CA ALA A 31 -3.63 -8.00 -14.30
C ALA A 31 -3.30 -6.53 -14.60
N THR A 32 -2.26 -6.00 -13.94
CA THR A 32 -1.75 -4.64 -14.18
C THR A 32 -1.25 -4.49 -15.61
N VAL A 33 -0.34 -5.36 -16.05
CA VAL A 33 0.20 -5.37 -17.43
C VAL A 33 -0.94 -5.46 -18.45
N SER A 34 -1.91 -6.34 -18.21
CA SER A 34 -3.06 -6.51 -19.11
C SER A 34 -3.91 -5.24 -19.21
N ALA A 35 -4.11 -4.52 -18.10
CA ALA A 35 -4.88 -3.27 -18.08
C ALA A 35 -4.19 -2.12 -18.83
N TYR A 36 -2.86 -2.15 -18.92
CA TYR A 36 -2.06 -1.15 -19.62
C TYR A 36 -1.70 -1.52 -21.07
N SER A 37 -1.85 -2.79 -21.43
CA SER A 37 -1.55 -3.30 -22.77
C SER A 37 -2.69 -2.99 -23.74
N SER A 38 -2.34 -2.46 -24.92
CA SER A 38 -3.27 -2.37 -26.05
C SER A 38 -3.33 -3.66 -26.88
N ARG A 39 -2.53 -4.68 -26.52
CA ARG A 39 -2.43 -5.96 -27.22
C ARG A 39 -3.15 -7.06 -26.44
N PRO A 40 -3.83 -8.02 -27.12
CA PRO A 40 -4.43 -9.19 -26.46
C PRO A 40 -3.43 -10.05 -25.70
N VAL A 41 -2.20 -10.15 -26.20
CA VAL A 41 -1.06 -10.75 -25.50
C VAL A 41 -0.08 -9.62 -25.19
N PRO A 42 0.09 -9.24 -23.91
CA PRO A 42 1.02 -8.18 -23.53
C PRO A 42 2.48 -8.57 -23.79
N ASP A 43 3.26 -7.59 -24.23
CA ASP A 43 4.72 -7.69 -24.32
C ASP A 43 5.31 -7.31 -22.96
N PHE A 44 5.62 -8.31 -22.13
CA PHE A 44 6.11 -8.10 -20.77
C PHE A 44 7.50 -7.46 -20.73
N GLU A 45 8.32 -7.64 -21.76
CA GLU A 45 9.67 -7.07 -21.81
C GLU A 45 9.62 -5.55 -22.01
N ASN A 46 8.74 -5.09 -22.91
CA ASN A 46 8.66 -3.67 -23.29
C ASN A 46 7.55 -2.89 -22.59
N ILE A 47 6.72 -3.54 -21.76
CA ILE A 47 5.53 -2.92 -21.17
C ILE A 47 5.84 -1.63 -20.40
N ALA A 48 6.98 -1.55 -19.71
CA ALA A 48 7.33 -0.35 -18.95
C ALA A 48 7.59 0.86 -19.86
N ALA A 49 8.26 0.65 -21.00
CA ALA A 49 8.47 1.68 -22.01
C ALA A 49 7.16 2.10 -22.66
N ASP A 50 6.29 1.13 -22.95
CA ASP A 50 4.95 1.38 -23.50
C ASP A 50 4.07 2.17 -22.53
N ILE A 51 4.06 1.83 -21.25
CA ILE A 51 3.33 2.58 -20.21
C ILE A 51 3.81 4.02 -20.15
N ARG A 52 5.13 4.26 -20.12
CA ARG A 52 5.67 5.63 -20.10
C ARG A 52 5.29 6.44 -21.33
N ARG A 53 5.29 5.80 -22.50
CA ARG A 53 4.97 6.44 -23.77
C ARG A 53 3.48 6.75 -23.91
N VAL A 54 2.62 5.81 -23.55
CA VAL A 54 1.16 5.90 -23.74
C VAL A 54 0.47 6.61 -22.57
N PHE A 55 0.96 6.41 -21.34
CA PHE A 55 0.41 6.96 -20.10
C PHE A 55 1.45 7.74 -19.30
N PRO A 56 2.08 8.78 -19.89
CA PRO A 56 3.17 9.52 -19.24
C PRO A 56 2.77 10.13 -17.88
N ARG A 57 1.51 10.55 -17.73
CA ARG A 57 0.99 11.07 -16.46
C ARG A 57 0.89 10.02 -15.36
N HIS A 58 0.59 8.77 -15.70
CA HIS A 58 0.55 7.68 -14.73
C HIS A 58 1.98 7.34 -14.28
N ALA A 59 2.91 7.29 -15.24
CA ALA A 59 4.32 7.09 -14.93
C ALA A 59 4.87 8.20 -14.04
N GLU A 60 4.60 9.46 -14.36
CA GLU A 60 4.98 10.63 -13.56
C GLU A 60 4.37 10.60 -12.15
N LEU A 61 3.09 10.25 -12.03
CA LEU A 61 2.41 10.13 -10.73
C LEU A 61 3.06 9.06 -9.85
N LEU A 62 3.41 7.92 -10.45
CA LEU A 62 4.15 6.88 -9.77
C LEU A 62 5.53 7.42 -9.43
N GLU A 63 6.34 7.85 -10.38
CA GLU A 63 7.69 8.39 -10.15
C GLU A 63 7.80 9.41 -9.00
N ASN A 64 6.77 10.23 -8.79
CA ASN A 64 6.74 11.26 -7.76
C ASN A 64 6.00 10.88 -6.46
N ALA A 65 5.46 9.66 -6.32
CA ALA A 65 4.73 9.33 -5.10
C ALA A 65 5.68 9.20 -3.91
N LEU A 66 5.29 9.84 -2.80
CA LEU A 66 6.06 9.86 -1.57
C LEU A 66 6.16 8.46 -0.96
N THR A 67 7.33 8.10 -0.44
CA THR A 67 7.55 6.83 0.25
C THR A 67 6.95 6.83 1.66
N PHE A 68 6.85 8.01 2.29
CA PHE A 68 6.11 8.25 3.51
C PHE A 68 5.70 9.74 3.62
N LYS A 69 4.81 10.06 4.55
CA LYS A 69 4.42 11.45 4.86
C LYS A 69 4.11 11.61 6.35
N GLU A 70 4.60 12.68 6.96
CA GLU A 70 4.21 13.10 8.32
C GLU A 70 3.15 14.20 8.25
N ILE A 71 2.10 14.05 9.07
CA ILE A 71 1.08 15.08 9.31
C ILE A 71 0.68 15.02 10.78
N GLY A 72 1.01 16.06 11.54
CA GLY A 72 0.76 16.09 12.98
C GLY A 72 1.47 14.93 13.68
N ARG A 73 0.75 14.16 14.50
CA ARG A 73 1.29 12.98 15.21
C ARG A 73 1.36 11.71 14.36
N PHE A 74 0.93 11.75 13.11
CA PHE A 74 0.79 10.57 12.26
C PHE A 74 1.90 10.48 11.20
N CYS A 75 2.39 9.26 11.00
CA CYS A 75 3.26 8.90 9.88
C CYS A 75 2.53 7.93 8.95
N PHE A 76 2.29 8.35 7.72
CA PHE A 76 1.66 7.53 6.67
C PHE A 76 2.75 6.86 5.85
N VAL A 77 2.73 5.53 5.78
CA VAL A 77 3.74 4.72 5.10
C VAL A 77 3.11 3.47 4.49
N HIS A 78 3.70 2.88 3.44
CA HIS A 78 3.11 1.70 2.82
C HIS A 78 3.11 0.48 3.75
N ALA A 79 4.28 0.06 4.25
CA ALA A 79 4.42 -1.16 5.06
C ALA A 79 4.67 -0.90 6.54
N GLY A 80 5.60 -0.02 6.86
CA GLY A 80 5.98 0.26 8.24
C GLY A 80 7.30 1.01 8.33
N ILE A 81 7.85 1.08 9.54
CA ILE A 81 9.15 1.71 9.81
C ILE A 81 10.01 0.78 10.67
N ARG A 82 11.32 0.80 10.47
CA ARG A 82 12.26 0.02 11.29
C ARG A 82 12.38 0.65 12.69
N PRO A 83 12.10 -0.09 13.78
CA PRO A 83 12.28 0.42 15.13
C PRO A 83 13.73 0.84 15.41
N GLY A 84 13.90 1.87 16.25
CA GLY A 84 15.21 2.42 16.60
C GLY A 84 15.89 3.25 15.51
N VAL A 85 15.30 3.34 14.31
CA VAL A 85 15.81 4.17 13.21
C VAL A 85 14.94 5.41 13.06
N GLN A 86 15.57 6.59 13.03
CA GLN A 86 14.87 7.85 12.78
C GLN A 86 14.15 7.82 11.44
N LEU A 87 12.98 8.44 11.36
CA LEU A 87 12.14 8.38 10.15
C LEU A 87 12.88 8.86 8.88
N ALA A 88 13.66 9.94 8.99
CA ALA A 88 14.48 10.47 7.89
C ALA A 88 15.65 9.55 7.47
N ARG A 89 15.92 8.48 8.22
CA ARG A 89 16.99 7.49 7.96
C ARG A 89 16.43 6.12 7.63
N GLN A 90 15.11 5.98 7.48
CA GLN A 90 14.50 4.75 7.04
C GLN A 90 14.93 4.44 5.60
N THR A 91 15.12 3.16 5.30
CA THR A 91 15.41 2.73 3.93
C THR A 91 14.11 2.63 3.13
N GLU A 92 14.15 2.90 1.83
CA GLU A 92 12.96 2.72 0.97
C GLU A 92 12.45 1.27 0.98
N TYR A 93 13.36 0.31 1.12
CA TYR A 93 13.02 -1.09 1.25
C TYR A 93 12.15 -1.34 2.49
N ASP A 94 12.55 -0.83 3.65
CA ASP A 94 11.76 -1.00 4.89
C ASP A 94 10.40 -0.33 4.79
N LEU A 95 10.36 0.93 4.33
CA LEU A 95 9.12 1.68 4.16
C LEU A 95 8.11 0.95 3.26
N ARG A 96 8.61 0.13 2.33
CA ARG A 96 7.81 -0.61 1.34
C ARG A 96 7.52 -2.06 1.71
N TRP A 97 8.39 -2.73 2.45
CA TRP A 97 8.35 -4.20 2.58
C TRP A 97 8.50 -4.73 3.99
N ILE A 98 8.80 -3.89 4.99
CA ILE A 98 9.05 -4.39 6.35
C ILE A 98 7.83 -5.12 6.92
N ARG A 99 8.09 -6.24 7.60
CA ARG A 99 7.08 -6.99 8.36
C ARG A 99 7.65 -7.37 9.72
N ALA A 100 8.63 -8.26 9.72
CA ALA A 100 9.32 -8.72 10.92
C ALA A 100 10.04 -7.56 11.62
N GLY A 101 9.96 -7.51 12.94
CA GLY A 101 10.50 -6.45 13.77
C GLY A 101 9.63 -5.20 13.83
N PHE A 102 8.76 -4.93 12.84
CA PHE A 102 7.81 -3.82 12.89
C PHE A 102 6.45 -4.26 13.47
N LEU A 103 5.88 -5.35 12.95
CA LEU A 103 4.53 -5.80 13.32
C LEU A 103 4.42 -6.30 14.76
N ASP A 104 5.52 -6.79 15.32
CA ASP A 104 5.66 -7.29 16.69
C ASP A 104 6.21 -6.24 17.67
N HIS A 105 6.55 -5.04 17.19
CA HIS A 105 7.04 -3.96 18.05
C HIS A 105 5.90 -3.27 18.79
N ILE A 106 6.06 -3.10 20.11
CA ILE A 106 5.04 -2.53 21.00
C ILE A 106 5.36 -1.13 21.49
N ASP A 107 6.63 -0.70 21.40
CA ASP A 107 7.04 0.63 21.88
C ASP A 107 6.63 1.73 20.89
N GLY A 108 6.58 2.96 21.39
CA GLY A 108 6.20 4.12 20.60
C GLY A 108 7.30 4.59 19.64
N PHE A 109 6.91 5.03 18.45
CA PHE A 109 7.81 5.57 17.42
C PHE A 109 7.94 7.10 17.45
N GLY A 110 7.40 7.75 18.48
CA GLY A 110 7.17 9.20 18.48
C GLY A 110 6.00 9.66 17.58
N HIS A 111 5.49 8.75 16.75
CA HIS A 111 4.34 8.92 15.85
C HIS A 111 3.43 7.71 15.95
N VAL A 112 2.17 7.88 15.56
CA VAL A 112 1.29 6.74 15.25
C VAL A 112 1.45 6.41 13.77
N VAL A 113 1.93 5.20 13.48
CA VAL A 113 2.22 4.77 12.11
C VAL A 113 0.95 4.24 11.44
N LEU A 114 0.43 4.93 10.43
CA LEU A 114 -0.64 4.41 9.57
C LEU A 114 -0.02 3.64 8.42
N HIS A 115 -0.35 2.35 8.31
CA HIS A 115 0.26 1.49 7.31
C HIS A 115 -0.74 0.48 6.71
N GLY A 116 -0.32 -0.13 5.60
CA GLY A 116 -0.97 -1.27 4.99
C GLY A 116 0.03 -2.39 4.77
N HIS A 117 0.07 -2.91 3.53
CA HIS A 117 0.97 -3.95 3.04
C HIS A 117 0.71 -5.35 3.61
N THR A 118 0.62 -5.46 4.93
CA THR A 118 0.28 -6.71 5.60
C THR A 118 -1.21 -6.72 5.90
N ILE A 119 -1.92 -7.70 5.33
CA ILE A 119 -3.35 -7.86 5.56
C ILE A 119 -3.60 -8.14 7.05
N THR A 120 -4.48 -7.35 7.66
CA THR A 120 -4.92 -7.49 9.05
C THR A 120 -5.51 -8.87 9.31
N LYS A 121 -5.27 -9.44 10.50
CA LYS A 121 -5.79 -10.78 10.85
C LYS A 121 -7.30 -10.79 10.93
N SER A 122 -7.89 -9.72 11.45
CA SER A 122 -9.34 -9.55 11.58
C SER A 122 -10.05 -9.28 10.24
N LEU A 123 -9.31 -8.92 9.18
CA LEU A 123 -9.84 -8.35 7.93
C LEU A 123 -10.59 -7.01 8.13
N TRP A 124 -10.36 -6.36 9.27
CA TRP A 124 -10.86 -5.03 9.62
C TRP A 124 -9.69 -4.14 10.04
N PRO A 125 -9.85 -2.80 10.03
CA PRO A 125 -8.81 -1.92 10.52
C PRO A 125 -8.41 -2.26 11.97
N GLU A 126 -7.11 -2.35 12.25
CA GLU A 126 -6.64 -2.71 13.59
C GLU A 126 -5.87 -1.53 14.21
N VAL A 127 -6.25 -1.15 15.42
CA VAL A 127 -5.63 -0.06 16.18
C VAL A 127 -4.73 -0.64 17.25
N TYR A 128 -3.48 -0.18 17.27
CA TYR A 128 -2.49 -0.48 18.30
C TYR A 128 -2.02 0.83 18.95
N SER A 129 -1.27 0.73 20.05
CA SER A 129 -0.70 1.89 20.75
C SER A 129 0.22 2.76 19.87
N ASN A 130 0.94 2.12 18.95
CA ASN A 130 2.00 2.75 18.14
C ASN A 130 1.69 2.79 16.63
N ARG A 131 0.65 2.09 16.16
CA ARG A 131 0.32 1.98 14.73
C ARG A 131 -1.15 1.70 14.50
N ILE A 132 -1.61 1.96 13.28
CA ILE A 132 -2.94 1.64 12.78
C ILE A 132 -2.76 0.90 11.45
N ALA A 133 -3.28 -0.32 11.36
CA ALA A 133 -3.22 -1.14 10.16
C ALA A 133 -4.53 -1.04 9.37
N LEU A 134 -4.43 -0.72 8.08
CA LEU A 134 -5.58 -0.45 7.21
C LEU A 134 -5.76 -1.44 6.06
N ASP A 135 -4.81 -2.34 5.84
CA ASP A 135 -4.93 -3.32 4.75
C ASP A 135 -5.88 -4.45 5.15
N THR A 136 -7.15 -4.29 4.81
CA THR A 136 -8.23 -5.27 5.02
C THR A 136 -8.32 -6.28 3.88
N GLY A 137 -7.36 -6.30 2.96
CA GLY A 137 -7.33 -7.23 1.84
C GLY A 137 -8.42 -6.97 0.80
N ALA A 138 -8.67 -5.70 0.45
CA ALA A 138 -9.75 -5.28 -0.45
C ALA A 138 -9.84 -6.12 -1.75
N TYR A 139 -8.69 -6.52 -2.32
CA TYR A 139 -8.64 -7.32 -3.55
C TYR A 139 -9.29 -8.70 -3.44
N ARG A 140 -9.40 -9.27 -2.22
CA ARG A 140 -10.01 -10.58 -1.97
C ARG A 140 -11.27 -10.52 -1.12
N THR A 141 -11.45 -9.47 -0.32
CA THR A 141 -12.61 -9.31 0.57
C THR A 141 -13.68 -8.38 -0.02
N GLY A 142 -13.33 -7.56 -1.02
CA GLY A 142 -14.19 -6.48 -1.50
C GLY A 142 -14.31 -5.28 -0.54
N ARG A 143 -13.60 -5.31 0.60
CA ARG A 143 -13.64 -4.27 1.63
C ARG A 143 -12.44 -3.34 1.49
N LEU A 144 -12.67 -2.16 0.93
CA LEU A 144 -11.75 -1.04 1.00
C LEU A 144 -12.00 -0.26 2.29
N SER A 145 -10.93 0.02 3.04
CA SER A 145 -10.99 0.69 4.33
C SER A 145 -10.18 1.99 4.32
N ALA A 146 -10.67 2.99 5.05
CA ALA A 146 -10.02 4.28 5.22
C ALA A 146 -10.12 4.74 6.68
N ALA A 147 -9.05 5.38 7.19
CA ALA A 147 -9.07 6.07 8.47
C ALA A 147 -9.45 7.54 8.27
N VAL A 148 -10.38 8.04 9.09
CA VAL A 148 -10.72 9.46 9.14
C VAL A 148 -10.01 10.09 10.33
N VAL A 149 -9.10 11.02 10.03
CA VAL A 149 -8.34 11.77 11.04
C VAL A 149 -8.90 13.19 11.14
N ARG A 150 -9.22 13.63 12.35
CA ARG A 150 -9.73 14.99 12.64
C ARG A 150 -8.99 15.55 13.84
N ARG A 151 -8.54 16.80 13.73
CA ARG A 151 -7.84 17.52 14.83
C ARG A 151 -6.72 16.69 15.45
N ASP A 152 -5.88 16.09 14.60
CA ASP A 152 -4.74 15.27 15.00
C ASP A 152 -5.10 14.01 15.83
N ALA A 153 -6.33 13.50 15.67
CA ALA A 153 -6.79 12.26 16.28
C ALA A 153 -7.54 11.37 15.27
N LEU A 154 -7.44 10.05 15.44
CA LEU A 154 -8.30 9.10 14.73
C LEU A 154 -9.75 9.32 15.19
N SER A 155 -10.66 9.57 14.25
CA SER A 155 -12.07 9.80 14.53
C SER A 155 -12.89 8.51 14.38
N HIS A 156 -12.77 7.84 13.24
CA HIS A 156 -13.45 6.60 12.89
C HIS A 156 -12.81 6.00 11.64
N PHE A 157 -13.27 4.82 11.23
CA PHE A 157 -12.97 4.26 9.93
C PHE A 157 -14.19 4.30 9.03
N VAL A 158 -13.95 4.25 7.73
CA VAL A 158 -14.98 4.06 6.72
C VAL A 158 -14.61 2.82 5.91
N CYS A 159 -15.56 1.92 5.73
CA CYS A 159 -15.35 0.64 5.05
C CYS A 159 -16.41 0.43 3.96
N THR A 160 -16.02 -0.18 2.85
CA THR A 160 -16.97 -0.65 1.84
C THR A 160 -17.50 -2.03 2.19
N GLU A 161 -18.77 -2.26 1.89
CA GLU A 161 -19.42 -3.56 2.01
C GLU A 161 -20.21 -3.86 0.74
N LEU A 162 -20.12 -5.11 0.27
CA LEU A 162 -20.96 -5.58 -0.82
C LEU A 162 -22.30 -6.03 -0.23
N THR A 163 -23.38 -5.41 -0.66
CA THR A 163 -24.74 -5.82 -0.28
C THR A 163 -25.18 -7.06 -1.06
N GLU A 164 -26.23 -7.74 -0.60
CA GLU A 164 -26.82 -8.89 -1.29
C GLU A 164 -27.26 -8.59 -2.73
N THR A 165 -27.56 -7.33 -3.04
CA THR A 165 -27.96 -6.86 -4.37
C THR A 165 -26.78 -6.56 -5.29
N GLY A 166 -25.54 -6.68 -4.79
CA GLY A 166 -24.32 -6.32 -5.51
C GLY A 166 -23.99 -4.82 -5.47
N ALA A 167 -24.78 -3.99 -4.78
CA ALA A 167 -24.45 -2.59 -4.56
C ALA A 167 -23.34 -2.44 -3.52
N ILE A 168 -22.46 -1.44 -3.71
CA ILE A 168 -21.42 -1.08 -2.75
C ILE A 168 -22.01 -0.08 -1.75
N HIS A 169 -22.06 -0.49 -0.48
CA HIS A 169 -22.38 0.38 0.64
C HIS A 169 -21.10 0.90 1.28
N VAL A 170 -21.12 2.13 1.78
CA VAL A 170 -20.01 2.76 2.50
C VAL A 170 -20.50 3.12 3.89
N GLY A 171 -19.95 2.46 4.90
CA GLY A 171 -20.38 2.61 6.29
C GLY A 171 -19.25 3.06 7.21
N GLU A 172 -19.61 3.75 8.28
CA GLU A 172 -18.68 4.00 9.39
C GLU A 172 -18.43 2.70 10.16
N TRP A 173 -17.18 2.51 10.59
CA TRP A 173 -16.76 1.38 11.40
C TRP A 173 -15.90 1.87 12.56
N GLN A 174 -16.10 1.28 13.73
CA GLN A 174 -15.26 1.49 14.90
C GLN A 174 -14.79 0.13 15.42
N PRO A 175 -13.51 0.02 15.84
CA PRO A 175 -13.06 -1.12 16.61
C PRO A 175 -13.75 -1.10 17.98
N ASP A 176 -14.18 -2.27 18.43
CA ASP A 176 -14.75 -2.49 19.77
C ASP A 176 -13.77 -2.11 20.91
#